data_AF-A0A9P1F3E4-F1
#
_entry.id   AF-A0A9P1F3E4-F1
#
_cell.length_a   1.000
_cell.length_b   1.000
_cell.length_c   1.000
_cell.angle_alpha   90.00
_cell.angle_beta   90.00
_cell.angle_gamma   90.00
#
_symmetry.space_group_name_H-M   'P 1'
#
loop_
_entity.id
_entity.type
_entity.pdbx_description
1 polymer ?
#
loop_
_entity_poly.entity_id
_entity_poly.type
_entity_poly.pdbx_seq_one_letter_code
_entity_poly.pdbx_strand_id
1 'polypeptide(L)'
;MFAQLTFVLACLSASVRCDEGLSEKEVLSFVIATCAEKEMMCPKEEYARYSAEGWTWNVKGVLASSALDTLRKGDMTLESSVRYAREKFCCVRGSCLKRCGISVVSEIDLVRNFPKNVNQIFALHIEDLEKVRPAVLEWIEDYKLGLVRKPYPEEVEVYFDLLNLHHAEILRRLRLRRERA
;
A
#
# COMPACT_ATOMS: atom_id res chain seq x y z
N MET A 1 20.48 -12.43 81.61
CA MET A 1 20.70 -12.99 80.26
C MET A 1 19.58 -12.49 79.36
N PHE A 2 19.83 -11.42 78.61
CA PHE A 2 18.88 -10.86 77.64
C PHE A 2 19.42 -11.15 76.24
N ALA A 3 18.75 -12.01 75.48
CA ALA A 3 19.06 -12.24 74.08
C ALA A 3 17.99 -11.54 73.22
N GLN A 4 18.35 -10.38 72.67
CA GLN A 4 17.55 -9.65 71.70
C GLN A 4 17.67 -10.34 70.33
N LEU A 5 16.53 -10.77 69.79
CA LEU A 5 16.41 -11.33 68.45
C LEU A 5 16.18 -10.17 67.46
N THR A 6 17.23 -9.67 66.82
CA THR A 6 17.12 -8.72 65.71
C THR A 6 16.71 -9.45 64.44
N PHE A 7 15.45 -9.26 64.04
CA PHE A 7 14.90 -9.70 62.76
C PHE A 7 15.42 -8.75 61.66
N VAL A 8 16.46 -9.15 60.94
CA VAL A 8 16.98 -8.40 59.78
C VAL A 8 16.01 -8.62 58.63
N LEU A 9 15.22 -7.58 58.34
CA LEU A 9 14.35 -7.50 57.18
C LEU A 9 15.22 -7.35 55.92
N ALA A 10 15.57 -8.48 55.31
CA ALA A 10 16.21 -8.50 53.99
C ALA A 10 15.15 -8.17 52.91
N CYS A 11 14.91 -6.88 52.69
CA CYS A 11 14.31 -6.41 51.44
C CYS A 11 15.33 -6.62 50.31
N LEU A 12 15.37 -7.83 49.77
CA LEU A 12 15.90 -8.09 48.45
C LEU A 12 14.98 -7.37 47.46
N SER A 13 15.38 -6.16 47.09
CA SER A 13 14.89 -5.45 45.92
C SER A 13 15.20 -6.29 44.68
N ALA A 14 14.32 -7.25 44.38
CA ALA A 14 14.18 -7.76 43.04
C ALA A 14 13.69 -6.59 42.19
N SER A 15 14.64 -5.86 41.60
CA SER A 15 14.36 -5.00 40.46
C SER A 15 13.83 -5.90 39.34
N VAL A 16 12.51 -6.09 39.34
CA VAL A 16 11.75 -6.56 38.21
C VAL A 16 11.98 -5.53 37.11
N ARG A 17 12.95 -5.82 36.23
CA ARG A 17 13.00 -5.16 34.94
C ARG A 17 11.79 -5.67 34.18
N CYS A 18 10.70 -4.90 34.17
CA CYS A 18 9.65 -5.05 33.18
C CYS A 18 10.24 -4.60 31.83
N ASP A 19 11.15 -5.40 31.29
CA ASP A 19 11.55 -5.33 29.89
C ASP A 19 10.64 -6.31 29.14
N GLU A 20 9.33 -6.07 29.21
CA GLU A 20 8.36 -6.76 28.35
C GLU A 20 8.38 -6.10 26.98
N GLY A 21 9.54 -6.16 26.32
CA GLY A 21 9.61 -5.96 24.89
C GLY A 21 8.76 -7.03 24.20
N LEU A 22 8.17 -6.69 23.07
CA LEU A 22 7.37 -7.62 22.27
C LEU A 22 8.15 -8.92 22.02
N SER A 23 7.48 -10.05 22.21
CA SER A 23 8.06 -11.35 21.90
C SER A 23 8.39 -11.46 20.42
N GLU A 24 9.36 -12.32 20.10
CA GLU A 24 9.81 -12.53 18.72
C GLU A 24 8.66 -12.88 17.76
N LYS A 25 7.68 -13.65 18.24
CA LYS A 25 6.49 -14.01 17.47
C LYS A 25 5.57 -12.81 17.24
N GLU A 26 5.43 -11.92 18.22
CA GLU A 26 4.59 -10.72 18.10
C GLU A 26 5.19 -9.72 17.10
N VAL A 27 6.50 -9.48 17.16
CA VAL A 27 7.16 -8.57 16.21
C VAL A 27 7.17 -9.16 14.80
N LEU A 28 7.38 -10.47 14.66
CA LEU A 28 7.27 -11.13 13.35
C LEU A 28 5.85 -11.00 12.79
N SER A 29 4.82 -11.23 13.61
CA SER A 29 3.41 -11.11 13.20
C SER A 29 3.08 -9.67 12.81
N PHE A 30 3.59 -8.70 13.56
CA PHE A 30 3.50 -7.27 13.24
C PHE A 30 4.14 -6.96 11.88
N VAL A 31 5.37 -7.41 11.63
CA VAL A 31 6.07 -7.19 10.36
C VAL A 31 5.29 -7.79 9.18
N ILE A 32 4.82 -9.04 9.32
CA ILE A 32 4.04 -9.72 8.29
C ILE A 32 2.73 -8.97 8.01
N ALA A 33 1.99 -8.61 9.06
CA ALA A 33 0.73 -7.87 8.94
C ALA A 33 0.91 -6.48 8.30
N THR A 34 2.08 -5.86 8.51
CA THR A 34 2.40 -4.54 7.94
C THR A 34 2.57 -4.59 6.41
N CYS A 35 2.95 -5.75 5.85
CA CYS A 35 3.05 -5.98 4.40
C CYS A 35 1.87 -6.76 3.82
N ALA A 36 0.66 -6.62 4.38
CA ALA A 36 -0.50 -7.41 3.98
C ALA A 36 -0.79 -7.37 2.46
N GLU A 37 -1.21 -8.51 1.90
CA GLU A 37 -1.52 -8.67 0.47
C GLU A 37 -2.60 -7.70 -0.02
N LYS A 38 -3.55 -7.31 0.85
CA LYS A 38 -4.59 -6.30 0.55
C LYS A 38 -3.99 -4.93 0.18
N GLU A 39 -2.78 -4.64 0.64
CA GLU A 39 -2.06 -3.40 0.34
C GLU A 39 -1.22 -3.53 -0.95
N MET A 40 -1.33 -4.65 -1.69
CA MET A 40 -0.51 -4.94 -2.87
C MET A 40 0.98 -4.82 -2.52
N MET A 41 1.38 -5.37 -1.37
CA MET A 41 2.76 -5.41 -0.89
C MET A 41 3.22 -6.86 -0.75
N CYS A 42 4.54 -7.06 -0.82
CA CYS A 42 5.18 -8.35 -0.57
C CYS A 42 6.48 -8.15 0.22
N PRO A 43 7.07 -9.22 0.80
CA PRO A 43 8.35 -9.11 1.49
C PRO A 43 9.45 -8.69 0.50
N LYS A 44 10.44 -7.90 0.91
CA LYS A 44 11.65 -7.66 0.10
C LYS A 44 12.42 -8.96 -0.17
N GLU A 45 13.27 -8.94 -1.18
CA GLU A 45 14.01 -10.11 -1.67
C GLU A 45 14.83 -10.79 -0.56
N GLU A 46 15.58 -10.03 0.24
CA GLU A 46 16.37 -10.54 1.36
C GLU A 46 15.52 -11.20 2.48
N TYR A 47 14.24 -10.84 2.56
CA TYR A 47 13.26 -11.40 3.50
C TYR A 47 12.24 -12.31 2.83
N ALA A 48 12.48 -12.72 1.58
CA ALA A 48 11.58 -13.58 0.82
C ALA A 48 12.22 -14.95 0.53
N ARG A 49 11.38 -15.96 0.37
CA ARG A 49 11.73 -17.27 -0.21
C ARG A 49 10.74 -17.59 -1.31
N TYR A 50 11.24 -18.09 -2.43
CA TYR A 50 10.39 -18.57 -3.50
C TYR A 50 10.01 -20.04 -3.24
N SER A 51 8.72 -20.34 -3.29
CA SER A 51 8.14 -21.68 -3.24
C SER A 51 7.21 -21.91 -4.44
N ALA A 52 6.66 -23.13 -4.56
CA ALA A 52 5.67 -23.45 -5.60
C ALA A 52 4.40 -22.58 -5.52
N GLU A 53 4.10 -22.03 -4.35
CA GLU A 53 2.95 -21.17 -4.08
C GLU A 53 3.26 -19.68 -4.27
N GLY A 54 4.51 -19.34 -4.61
CA GLY A 54 4.96 -17.96 -4.83
C GLY A 54 5.97 -17.48 -3.78
N TRP A 55 5.99 -16.17 -3.53
CA TRP A 55 6.92 -15.55 -2.59
C TRP A 55 6.38 -15.59 -1.16
N THR A 56 7.13 -16.24 -0.27
CA THR A 56 6.79 -16.37 1.15
C THR A 56 7.85 -15.70 2.02
N TRP A 57 7.56 -15.48 3.30
CA TRP A 57 8.48 -14.85 4.24
C TRP A 57 9.67 -15.76 4.60
N ASN A 58 10.89 -15.24 4.44
CA ASN A 58 12.10 -15.81 5.02
C ASN A 58 12.17 -15.48 6.52
N VAL A 59 11.41 -16.21 7.34
CA VAL A 59 11.32 -15.95 8.78
C VAL A 59 12.70 -15.87 9.44
N LYS A 60 13.61 -16.81 9.14
CA LYS A 60 14.98 -16.79 9.68
C LYS A 60 15.73 -15.50 9.35
N GLY A 61 15.56 -14.97 8.13
CA GLY A 61 16.20 -13.73 7.71
C GLY A 61 15.62 -12.50 8.41
N VAL A 62 14.30 -12.47 8.62
CA VAL A 62 13.63 -11.40 9.38
C VAL A 62 14.10 -11.41 10.83
N LEU A 63 14.13 -12.58 11.46
CA LEU A 63 14.53 -12.77 12.86
C LEU A 63 16.00 -12.40 13.12
N ALA A 64 16.87 -12.65 12.16
CA ALA A 64 18.28 -12.28 12.25
C ALA A 64 18.59 -10.83 11.86
N SER A 65 17.57 -10.03 11.49
CA SER A 65 17.78 -8.68 10.98
C SER A 65 17.94 -7.65 12.10
N SER A 66 18.90 -6.74 11.94
CA SER A 66 19.06 -5.58 12.84
C SER A 66 17.86 -4.63 12.79
N ALA A 67 17.06 -4.70 11.72
CA ALA A 67 15.81 -3.96 11.61
C ALA A 67 14.75 -4.46 12.60
N LEU A 68 14.70 -5.78 12.86
CA LEU A 68 13.78 -6.34 13.84
C LEU A 68 14.19 -5.94 15.27
N ASP A 69 15.48 -5.95 15.56
CA ASP A 69 16.01 -5.47 16.86
C ASP A 69 15.63 -4.02 17.13
N THR A 70 15.59 -3.19 16.08
CA THR A 70 15.16 -1.79 16.19
C THR A 70 13.68 -1.68 16.57
N LEU A 71 12.81 -2.52 15.98
CA LEU A 71 11.39 -2.56 16.33
C LEU A 71 11.16 -3.08 17.76
N ARG A 72 11.97 -4.05 18.20
CA ARG A 72 11.86 -4.67 19.53
C ARG A 72 12.16 -3.71 20.68
N LYS A 73 13.04 -2.73 20.47
CA LYS A 73 13.39 -1.74 21.50
C LYS A 73 12.21 -0.86 21.91
N GLY A 74 11.18 -0.72 21.07
CA GLY A 74 9.95 -0.01 21.43
C GLY A 74 10.10 1.51 21.53
N ASP A 75 11.25 2.09 21.14
CA ASP A 75 11.51 3.53 21.21
C ASP A 75 10.72 4.36 20.17
N MET A 76 9.86 3.71 19.38
CA MET A 76 9.10 4.31 18.28
C MET A 76 7.60 4.33 18.59
N THR A 77 6.92 5.39 18.16
CA THR A 77 5.45 5.41 18.13
C THR A 77 4.91 4.34 17.19
N LEU A 78 3.68 3.86 17.40
CA LEU A 78 3.05 2.85 16.53
C LEU A 78 3.11 3.24 15.04
N GLU A 79 2.79 4.50 14.71
CA GLU A 79 2.88 5.01 13.34
C GLU A 79 4.30 4.93 12.78
N SER A 80 5.30 5.31 13.59
CA SER A 80 6.71 5.25 13.20
C SER A 80 7.18 3.80 13.02
N SER A 81 6.75 2.89 13.89
CA SER A 81 7.02 1.46 13.81
C SER A 81 6.42 0.83 12.55
N VAL A 82 5.18 1.19 12.20
CA VAL A 82 4.54 0.73 10.96
C VAL A 82 5.29 1.25 9.74
N ARG A 83 5.60 2.56 9.69
CA ARG A 83 6.36 3.14 8.57
C ARG A 83 7.75 2.51 8.44
N TYR A 84 8.45 2.32 9.55
CA TYR A 84 9.76 1.70 9.60
C TYR A 84 9.70 0.24 9.13
N ALA A 85 8.73 -0.54 9.63
CA ALA A 85 8.52 -1.92 9.19
C ALA A 85 8.23 -2.00 7.68
N ARG A 86 7.40 -1.10 7.14
CA ARG A 86 7.13 -1.01 5.70
C ARG A 86 8.39 -0.73 4.90
N GLU A 87 9.14 0.28 5.33
CA GLU A 87 10.36 0.69 4.64
C GLU A 87 11.42 -0.41 4.65
N LYS A 88 11.59 -1.12 5.76
CA LYS A 88 12.64 -2.13 5.92
C LYS A 88 12.27 -3.47 5.31
N PHE A 89 11.05 -3.96 5.54
CA PHE A 89 10.68 -5.33 5.21
C PHE A 89 9.78 -5.47 3.98
N CYS A 90 9.00 -4.45 3.61
CA CYS A 90 8.05 -4.55 2.51
C CYS A 90 8.61 -3.97 1.20
N CYS A 91 8.22 -4.57 0.07
CA CYS A 91 8.28 -3.95 -1.24
C CYS A 91 7.17 -2.90 -1.37
N VAL A 92 7.56 -1.65 -1.65
CA VAL A 92 6.62 -0.52 -1.85
C VAL A 92 6.83 0.21 -3.18
N ARG A 93 7.77 -0.24 -4.03
CA ARG A 93 8.13 0.39 -5.31
C ARG A 93 8.09 -0.62 -6.45
N GLY A 94 7.84 -0.11 -7.66
CA GLY A 94 7.51 -0.91 -8.85
C GLY A 94 8.49 -2.04 -9.20
N SER A 95 9.80 -1.85 -9.11
CA SER A 95 10.76 -2.94 -9.40
C SER A 95 10.68 -4.08 -8.37
N CYS A 96 10.48 -3.74 -7.09
CA CYS A 96 10.35 -4.71 -6.00
C CYS A 96 9.00 -5.45 -6.09
N LEU A 97 7.92 -4.71 -6.41
CA LEU A 97 6.58 -5.25 -6.55
C LEU A 97 6.43 -6.16 -7.78
N LYS A 98 7.08 -5.82 -8.91
CA LYS A 98 7.10 -6.68 -10.12
C LYS A 98 7.60 -8.09 -9.84
N ARG A 99 8.60 -8.26 -8.98
CA ARG A 99 9.11 -9.58 -8.57
C ARG A 99 7.99 -10.45 -7.99
N CYS A 100 7.07 -9.82 -7.27
CA CYS A 100 5.95 -10.47 -6.61
C CYS A 100 4.72 -10.63 -7.52
N GLY A 101 4.85 -10.38 -8.83
CA GLY A 101 3.71 -10.35 -9.75
C GLY A 101 2.77 -9.16 -9.51
N ILE A 102 3.12 -8.26 -8.59
CA ILE A 102 2.31 -7.09 -8.27
C ILE A 102 2.67 -5.99 -9.24
N SER A 103 1.79 -5.81 -10.21
CA SER A 103 1.80 -4.67 -11.11
C SER A 103 0.98 -3.57 -10.46
N VAL A 104 1.64 -2.51 -9.97
CA VAL A 104 0.89 -1.29 -9.63
C VAL A 104 0.41 -0.73 -10.95
N VAL A 105 -0.85 -1.00 -11.29
CA VAL A 105 -1.55 -0.27 -12.34
C VAL A 105 -1.79 1.12 -11.78
N SER A 106 -0.80 2.00 -11.91
CA SER A 106 -1.03 3.41 -11.61
C SER A 106 -2.05 3.88 -12.64
N GLU A 107 -3.24 4.26 -12.19
CA GLU A 107 -4.22 4.93 -13.05
C GLU A 107 -3.51 6.09 -13.77
N ILE A 108 -3.56 6.08 -15.10
CA ILE A 108 -2.96 7.14 -15.91
C ILE A 108 -3.59 8.49 -15.56
N ASP A 109 -2.89 9.60 -15.81
CA ASP A 109 -3.38 10.94 -15.47
C ASP A 109 -4.77 11.22 -16.05
N LEU A 110 -5.14 10.57 -17.17
CA LEU A 110 -6.46 10.70 -17.76
C LEU A 110 -7.57 10.09 -16.89
N VAL A 111 -7.35 8.92 -16.28
CA VAL A 111 -8.33 8.28 -15.38
C VAL A 111 -8.42 9.06 -14.06
N ARG A 112 -7.28 9.47 -13.50
CA ARG A 112 -7.24 10.27 -12.26
C ARG A 112 -7.99 11.60 -12.35
N ASN A 113 -8.11 12.18 -13.55
CA ASN A 113 -8.82 13.44 -13.77
C ASN A 113 -10.32 13.26 -14.10
N PHE A 114 -10.82 12.03 -14.14
CA PHE A 114 -12.24 11.74 -14.35
C PHE A 114 -13.10 12.25 -13.17
N PRO A 115 -14.29 12.82 -13.40
CA PRO A 115 -14.94 13.07 -14.69
C PRO A 115 -14.59 14.43 -15.34
N LYS A 116 -13.69 15.21 -14.76
CA LYS A 116 -13.45 16.63 -15.13
C LYS A 116 -12.92 16.80 -16.56
N ASN A 117 -12.19 15.83 -17.08
CA ASN A 117 -11.56 15.86 -18.40
C ASN A 117 -12.38 15.22 -19.51
N VAL A 118 -13.55 14.65 -19.22
CA VAL A 118 -14.34 13.82 -20.16
C VAL A 118 -14.71 14.61 -21.42
N ASN A 119 -15.23 15.83 -21.26
CA ASN A 119 -15.60 16.67 -22.39
C ASN A 119 -14.40 16.98 -23.30
N GLN A 120 -13.21 17.20 -22.73
CA GLN A 120 -12.01 17.48 -23.51
C GLN A 120 -11.56 16.25 -24.31
N ILE A 121 -11.65 15.07 -23.69
CA ILE A 121 -11.28 13.80 -24.33
C ILE A 121 -12.25 13.46 -25.45
N PHE A 122 -13.56 13.54 -25.18
CA PHE A 122 -14.59 13.28 -26.17
C PHE A 122 -14.59 14.29 -27.33
N ALA A 123 -14.12 15.51 -27.10
CA ALA A 123 -13.95 16.46 -28.19
C ALA A 123 -12.85 16.03 -29.19
N LEU A 124 -12.03 15.02 -28.89
CA LEU A 124 -10.99 14.51 -29.79
C LEU A 124 -11.51 13.56 -30.87
N HIS A 125 -12.78 13.14 -30.80
CA HIS A 125 -13.44 12.24 -31.76
C HIS A 125 -12.63 10.96 -32.03
N ILE A 126 -12.26 10.24 -30.96
CA ILE A 126 -11.58 8.95 -31.06
C ILE A 126 -12.65 7.87 -31.15
N GLU A 127 -12.70 7.16 -32.28
CA GLU A 127 -13.80 6.26 -32.66
C GLU A 127 -14.19 5.25 -31.56
N ASP A 128 -13.22 4.61 -30.90
CA ASP A 128 -13.52 3.64 -29.85
C ASP A 128 -14.17 4.28 -28.62
N LEU A 129 -13.75 5.50 -28.26
CA LEU A 129 -14.33 6.23 -27.13
C LEU A 129 -15.77 6.67 -27.43
N GLU A 130 -16.12 6.93 -28.69
CA GLU A 130 -17.49 7.28 -29.08
C GLU A 130 -18.50 6.18 -28.73
N LYS A 131 -18.07 4.91 -28.79
CA LYS A 131 -18.93 3.74 -28.50
C LYS A 131 -19.47 3.74 -27.08
N VAL A 132 -18.71 4.27 -26.12
CA VAL A 132 -19.08 4.34 -24.70
C VAL A 132 -19.56 5.73 -24.27
N ARG A 133 -19.55 6.72 -25.16
CA ARG A 133 -19.91 8.11 -24.84
C ARG A 133 -21.27 8.26 -24.16
N PRO A 134 -22.37 7.66 -24.66
CA PRO A 134 -23.70 7.88 -24.04
C PRO A 134 -23.72 7.45 -22.57
N ALA A 135 -23.22 6.25 -22.28
CA ALA A 135 -23.19 5.69 -20.93
C ALA A 135 -22.28 6.52 -19.98
N VAL A 136 -21.12 6.96 -20.45
CA VAL A 136 -20.21 7.80 -19.65
C VAL A 136 -20.86 9.15 -19.34
N LEU A 137 -21.52 9.79 -20.31
CA LEU A 137 -22.17 11.08 -20.09
C LEU A 137 -23.38 10.95 -19.16
N GLU A 138 -24.19 9.91 -19.32
CA GLU A 138 -25.32 9.61 -18.43
C GLU A 138 -24.84 9.44 -16.98
N TRP A 139 -23.82 8.61 -16.75
CA TRP A 139 -23.25 8.41 -15.43
C TRP A 139 -22.73 9.71 -14.81
N ILE A 140 -22.15 10.62 -15.62
CA ILE A 140 -21.65 11.92 -15.13
C ILE A 140 -22.79 12.82 -14.65
N GLU A 141 -23.93 12.82 -15.35
CA GLU A 141 -25.09 13.59 -14.90
C GLU A 141 -25.63 13.05 -13.58
N ASP A 142 -25.77 11.72 -13.47
CA ASP A 142 -26.17 11.07 -12.21
C ASP A 142 -25.15 11.35 -11.08
N TYR A 143 -23.85 11.35 -11.39
CA TYR A 143 -22.80 11.64 -10.43
C TYR A 143 -22.86 13.08 -9.89
N LYS A 144 -23.20 14.05 -10.76
CA LYS A 144 -23.40 15.47 -10.39
C LYS A 144 -24.62 15.64 -9.49
N LEU A 145 -25.68 14.87 -9.75
CA LEU A 145 -26.88 14.84 -8.92
C LEU A 145 -26.70 14.05 -7.61
N GLY A 146 -25.56 13.36 -7.45
CA GLY A 146 -25.27 12.55 -6.26
C GLY A 146 -26.00 11.21 -6.24
N LEU A 147 -26.56 10.78 -7.36
CA LEU A 147 -27.32 9.52 -7.49
C LEU A 147 -26.41 8.30 -7.57
N VAL A 148 -25.18 8.48 -8.07
CA VAL A 148 -24.19 7.41 -8.22
C VAL A 148 -22.82 7.78 -7.63
N ARG A 149 -22.12 6.75 -7.15
CA ARG A 149 -20.74 6.77 -6.65
C ARG A 149 -20.07 5.44 -7.05
N LYS A 150 -18.79 5.28 -6.69
CA LYS A 150 -18.08 4.00 -6.86
C LYS A 150 -18.87 2.85 -6.20
N PRO A 151 -18.81 1.61 -6.75
CA PRO A 151 -18.04 1.18 -7.93
C PRO A 151 -18.60 1.73 -9.26
N TYR A 152 -17.76 1.79 -10.29
CA TYR A 152 -18.20 2.23 -11.62
C TYR A 152 -18.94 1.10 -12.36
N PRO A 153 -19.92 1.43 -13.22
CA PRO A 153 -20.52 0.44 -14.11
C PRO A 153 -19.52 0.00 -15.20
N GLU A 154 -19.79 -1.14 -15.83
CA GLU A 154 -18.91 -1.77 -16.82
C GLU A 154 -18.52 -0.82 -17.95
N GLU A 155 -19.45 -0.03 -18.47
CA GLU A 155 -19.20 0.89 -19.58
C GLU A 155 -18.22 2.02 -19.21
N VAL A 156 -18.21 2.44 -17.94
CA VAL A 156 -17.26 3.44 -17.44
C VAL A 156 -15.88 2.81 -17.19
N GLU A 157 -15.82 1.54 -16.77
CA GLU A 157 -14.56 0.79 -16.68
C GLU A 157 -13.97 0.56 -18.09
N VAL A 158 -14.79 0.20 -19.09
CA VAL A 158 -14.38 0.11 -20.50
C VAL A 158 -13.84 1.44 -21.01
N TYR A 159 -14.45 2.56 -20.61
CA TYR A 159 -13.90 3.89 -20.90
C TYR A 159 -12.49 4.05 -20.35
N PHE A 160 -12.20 3.64 -19.10
CA PHE A 160 -10.86 3.72 -18.53
C PHE A 160 -9.84 2.84 -19.26
N ASP A 161 -10.23 1.64 -19.68
CA ASP A 161 -9.38 0.77 -20.51
C ASP A 161 -9.06 1.43 -21.85
N LEU A 162 -10.04 2.06 -22.48
CA LEU A 162 -9.85 2.80 -23.73
C LEU A 162 -8.97 4.04 -23.56
N LEU A 163 -9.05 4.73 -22.41
CA LEU A 163 -8.11 5.82 -22.09
C LEU A 163 -6.67 5.32 -22.01
N ASN A 164 -6.48 4.12 -21.44
CA ASN A 164 -5.16 3.50 -21.34
C ASN A 164 -4.65 3.06 -22.73
N LEU A 165 -5.51 2.44 -23.53
CA LEU A 165 -5.20 2.02 -24.90
C LEU A 165 -4.79 3.20 -25.78
N HIS A 166 -5.53 4.32 -25.71
CA HIS A 166 -5.33 5.50 -26.55
C HIS A 166 -4.48 6.59 -25.88
N HIS A 167 -3.80 6.29 -24.78
CA HIS A 167 -3.16 7.29 -23.91
C HIS A 167 -2.21 8.23 -24.67
N ALA A 168 -1.28 7.67 -25.45
CA ALA A 168 -0.30 8.45 -26.22
C ALA A 168 -0.98 9.36 -27.27
N GLU A 169 -2.00 8.85 -27.96
CA GLU A 169 -2.72 9.61 -28.99
C GLU A 169 -3.54 10.75 -28.39
N ILE A 170 -4.21 10.50 -27.26
CA ILE A 170 -4.96 11.52 -26.52
C ILE A 170 -4.03 12.67 -26.11
N LEU A 171 -2.89 12.35 -25.47
CA LEU A 171 -1.93 13.37 -25.04
C LEU A 171 -1.37 14.16 -26.22
N ARG A 172 -1.05 13.50 -27.33
CA ARG A 172 -0.57 14.14 -28.56
C ARG A 172 -1.61 15.12 -29.11
N ARG A 173 -2.88 14.72 -29.22
CA ARG A 173 -3.96 15.59 -29.74
C ARG A 173 -4.27 16.74 -28.79
N LEU A 174 -4.28 16.52 -27.48
CA LEU A 174 -4.49 17.59 -26.49
C LEU A 174 -3.38 18.64 -26.55
N ARG A 175 -2.13 18.21 -26.70
CA ARG A 175 -0.99 19.13 -26.87
C ARG A 175 -1.16 19.99 -28.13
N LEU A 176 -1.43 19.36 -29.28
CA LEU A 176 -1.62 20.08 -30.55
C LEU A 176 -2.77 21.09 -30.50
N ARG A 177 -3.84 20.82 -29.74
CA ARG A 177 -4.94 21.78 -29.55
C ARG A 177 -4.51 22.99 -28.72
N ARG A 178 -3.73 22.78 -27.66
CA ARG A 178 -3.20 23.89 -26.84
C ARG A 178 -2.25 24.79 -27.62
N GLU A 179 -1.48 24.24 -28.55
CA GLU A 179 -0.58 25.02 -29.41
C GLU A 179 -1.32 25.84 -30.48
N ARG A 180 -2.61 25.56 -30.71
CA ARG A 180 -3.46 26.24 -31.71
C ARG A 180 -4.51 27.18 -31.11
N ALA A 181 -4.65 27.21 -29.79
CA ALA A 181 -5.59 28.05 -29.05
C ALA A 181 -4.87 29.29 -28.50
#